data_AF-M7B5V9-F1
#
_entry.id   AF-M7B5V9-F1
#
_cell.length_a   1.000
_cell.length_b   1.000
_cell.length_c   1.000
_cell.angle_alpha   90.00
_cell.angle_beta   90.00
_cell.angle_gamma   90.00
#
_symmetry.space_group_name_H-M   'P 1'
#
loop_
_entity.id
_entity.type
_entity.pdbx_description
1 polymer ?
#
loop_
_entity_poly.entity_id
_entity_poly.type
_entity_poly.pdbx_seq_one_letter_code
_entity_poly.pdbx_strand_id
1 'polypeptide(L)'
;MSVPRSRGKPLLGSAQSSPARYQSQLRPAPVSLVVKAVNKYGRQHHAKSTSYDKTKNIFLFVHKIYSSPTLQFRITNYQALMADYNHTNCSKFITFIEHLPEEQCKQFQSVINKCQLPVRSSLEASLDATDTAACSIATAVVLCQTCWL
;
A
#
# COMPACT_ATOMS: atom_id res chain seq x y z
N MET A 1 29.91 46.08 -40.10
CA MET A 1 29.21 47.38 -40.21
C MET A 1 27.72 47.06 -40.24
N SER A 2 26.82 47.49 -39.37
CA SER A 2 26.84 48.53 -38.35
C SER A 2 25.71 48.25 -37.36
N VAL A 3 25.99 48.42 -36.08
CA VAL A 3 24.98 48.56 -35.01
C VAL A 3 24.35 49.95 -35.10
N PRO A 4 23.05 50.12 -34.84
CA PRO A 4 22.55 51.37 -34.30
C PRO A 4 22.08 51.21 -32.86
N ARG A 5 22.71 52.06 -32.05
CA ARG A 5 22.50 52.37 -30.65
C ARG A 5 21.71 53.68 -30.60
N SER A 6 20.59 53.75 -29.89
CA SER A 6 20.06 55.03 -29.38
C SER A 6 19.06 54.77 -28.24
N ARG A 7 19.38 55.09 -26.98
CA ARG A 7 19.03 56.34 -26.26
C ARG A 7 17.50 56.57 -26.22
N GLY A 8 16.83 56.81 -25.10
CA GLY A 8 17.25 57.10 -23.75
C GLY A 8 16.01 57.25 -22.83
N LYS A 9 16.30 57.24 -21.53
CA LYS A 9 15.48 57.58 -20.33
C LYS A 9 14.87 59.01 -20.45
N PRO A 10 13.96 59.54 -19.58
CA PRO A 10 13.84 59.20 -18.14
C PRO A 10 12.49 59.41 -17.38
N LEU A 11 12.52 58.95 -16.12
CA LEU A 11 11.87 59.48 -14.89
C LEU A 11 10.33 59.69 -14.86
N LEU A 12 9.67 59.02 -13.91
CA LEU A 12 9.14 59.60 -12.65
C LEU A 12 7.99 58.71 -12.15
N GLY A 13 8.09 58.22 -10.92
CA GLY A 13 7.02 57.38 -10.34
C GLY A 13 7.44 56.69 -9.05
N SER A 14 7.93 57.45 -8.07
CA SER A 14 8.09 56.99 -6.70
C SER A 14 6.70 56.82 -6.06
N ALA A 15 6.13 55.62 -6.16
CA ALA A 15 5.01 55.20 -5.33
C ALA A 15 5.55 54.41 -4.14
N GLN A 16 5.67 55.11 -3.02
CA GLN A 16 6.06 54.60 -1.72
C GLN A 16 4.89 53.75 -1.17
N SER A 17 4.87 52.45 -1.45
CA SER A 17 3.89 51.52 -0.86
C SER A 17 4.42 50.96 0.46
N SER A 18 3.73 51.31 1.55
CA SER A 18 3.88 50.79 2.91
C SER A 18 4.16 49.29 2.99
N PRO A 19 5.06 48.83 3.88
CA PRO A 19 5.19 47.42 4.17
C PRO A 19 3.99 46.97 5.02
N ALA A 20 3.03 46.31 4.36
CA ALA A 20 2.02 45.54 5.05
C ALA A 20 2.72 44.48 5.91
N ARG A 21 2.64 44.70 7.21
CA ARG A 21 3.08 43.83 8.30
C ARG A 21 2.49 42.43 8.04
N TYR A 22 3.33 41.50 7.58
CA TYR A 22 2.97 40.08 7.52
C TYR A 22 2.77 39.60 8.96
N GLN A 23 1.53 39.68 9.47
CA GLN A 23 1.12 38.86 10.59
C GLN A 23 1.08 37.43 10.07
N SER A 24 2.16 36.70 10.33
CA SER A 24 2.18 35.25 10.29
C SER A 24 1.11 34.76 11.27
N GLN A 25 -0.11 34.58 10.78
CA GLN A 25 -1.19 33.94 11.51
C GLN A 25 -0.78 32.47 11.65
N LEU A 26 0.01 32.21 12.69
CA LEU A 26 0.47 30.88 13.05
C LEU A 26 -0.78 30.08 13.44
N ARG A 27 -1.36 29.39 12.47
CA ARG A 27 -2.38 28.37 12.73
C ARG A 27 -1.75 27.41 13.75
N PRO A 28 -2.31 27.25 14.96
CA PRO A 28 -1.78 26.27 15.89
C PRO A 28 -1.84 24.91 15.19
N ALA A 29 -0.71 24.21 15.16
CA ALA A 29 -0.62 22.89 14.56
C ALA A 29 -1.77 22.01 15.10
N PRO A 30 -2.48 21.24 14.25
CA PRO A 30 -3.63 20.42 14.65
C PRO A 30 -3.35 19.52 15.86
N VAL A 31 -2.08 19.17 16.04
CA VAL A 31 -1.54 18.37 17.15
C VAL A 31 -1.78 19.02 18.52
N SER A 32 -1.78 20.35 18.63
CA SER A 32 -1.96 21.07 19.91
C SER A 32 -3.37 20.90 20.49
N LEU A 33 -4.38 20.81 19.63
CA LEU A 33 -5.78 20.73 20.05
C LEU A 33 -6.16 19.29 20.42
N VAL A 34 -5.65 18.30 19.68
CA VAL A 34 -5.78 16.88 20.03
C VAL A 34 -5.07 16.58 21.33
N VAL A 35 -3.84 17.06 21.52
CA VAL A 35 -3.08 16.85 22.77
C VAL A 35 -3.77 17.54 23.96
N LYS A 36 -4.35 18.74 23.78
CA LYS A 36 -5.12 19.41 24.84
C LYS A 36 -6.45 18.72 25.15
N ALA A 37 -7.15 18.18 24.14
CA ALA A 37 -8.37 17.41 24.35
C ALA A 37 -8.06 16.12 25.13
N VAL A 38 -7.06 15.35 24.68
CA VAL A 38 -6.60 14.11 25.33
C VAL A 38 -6.19 14.36 26.79
N ASN A 39 -5.49 15.46 27.06
CA ASN A 39 -5.06 15.82 28.42
C ASN A 39 -6.21 16.26 29.35
N LYS A 40 -7.32 16.80 28.80
CA LYS A 40 -8.53 17.08 29.59
C LYS A 40 -9.29 15.81 29.97
N TYR A 41 -9.36 14.82 29.07
CA TYR A 41 -9.96 13.52 29.38
C TYR A 41 -9.12 12.68 30.35
N GLY A 42 -7.79 12.80 30.30
CA GLY A 42 -6.88 12.03 31.17
C GLY A 42 -7.03 12.31 32.68
N ARG A 43 -7.62 13.44 33.09
CA ARG A 43 -7.76 13.81 34.51
C ARG A 43 -9.08 13.41 35.16
N GLN A 44 -10.05 12.90 34.40
CA GLN A 44 -11.38 12.53 34.93
C GLN A 44 -11.56 11.01 35.17
N HIS A 45 -10.57 10.18 34.80
CA HIS A 45 -10.71 8.72 34.79
C HIS A 45 -10.08 7.98 35.99
N HIS A 46 -9.73 8.66 37.08
CA HIS A 46 -9.14 7.99 38.25
C HIS A 46 -10.12 7.20 39.15
N ALA A 47 -11.32 6.84 38.68
CA ALA A 47 -12.31 6.13 39.52
C ALA A 47 -12.73 4.72 39.07
N LYS A 48 -12.29 4.17 37.92
CA LYS A 48 -12.61 2.78 37.54
C LYS A 48 -11.49 2.12 36.73
N SER A 49 -10.53 1.50 37.41
CA SER A 49 -9.39 0.81 36.79
C SER A 49 -9.71 -0.57 36.18
N THR A 50 -10.97 -0.97 36.05
CA THR A 50 -11.36 -2.31 35.55
C THR A 50 -11.77 -2.37 34.07
N SER A 51 -11.70 -1.25 33.32
CA SER A 51 -12.13 -1.17 31.91
C SER A 51 -10.96 -1.07 30.90
N TYR A 52 -9.94 -0.26 31.18
CA TYR A 52 -8.83 0.01 30.24
C TYR A 52 -8.01 -1.23 29.85
N ASP A 53 -7.78 -2.13 30.80
CA ASP A 53 -6.98 -3.34 30.59
C ASP A 53 -7.69 -4.33 29.64
N LYS A 54 -9.02 -4.43 29.72
CA LYS A 54 -9.83 -5.28 28.82
C LYS A 54 -9.79 -4.78 27.37
N THR A 55 -9.89 -3.46 27.18
CA THR A 55 -9.83 -2.86 25.83
C THR A 55 -8.45 -3.01 25.18
N LYS A 56 -7.36 -2.96 25.97
CA LYS A 56 -6.00 -3.19 25.48
C LYS A 56 -5.81 -4.63 25.01
N ASN A 57 -6.36 -5.60 25.74
CA ASN A 57 -6.31 -7.01 25.36
C ASN A 57 -7.12 -7.30 24.08
N ILE A 58 -8.30 -6.70 23.92
CA ILE A 58 -9.09 -6.81 22.68
C ILE A 58 -8.33 -6.21 21.49
N PHE A 59 -7.74 -5.02 21.64
CA PHE A 59 -6.95 -4.40 20.57
C PHE A 59 -5.75 -5.26 20.14
N LEU A 60 -5.00 -5.82 21.10
CA LEU A 60 -3.88 -6.72 20.80
C LEU A 60 -4.33 -8.01 20.12
N PHE A 61 -5.47 -8.57 20.53
CA PHE A 61 -6.06 -9.76 19.93
C PHE A 61 -6.50 -9.51 18.49
N VAL A 62 -7.24 -8.41 18.25
CA VAL A 62 -7.67 -7.98 16.91
C VAL A 62 -6.48 -7.70 16.01
N HIS A 63 -5.47 -6.97 16.51
CA HIS A 63 -4.26 -6.68 15.75
C HIS A 63 -3.51 -7.96 15.35
N LYS A 64 -3.45 -8.96 16.24
CA LYS A 64 -2.83 -10.26 15.95
C LYS A 64 -3.62 -11.06 14.91
N ILE A 65 -4.95 -11.08 15.02
CA ILE A 65 -5.84 -11.73 14.05
C ILE A 65 -5.76 -11.04 12.69
N TYR A 66 -5.58 -9.72 12.64
CA TYR A 66 -5.52 -9.00 11.37
C TYR A 66 -4.15 -9.11 10.69
N SER A 67 -3.06 -9.06 11.48
CA SER A 67 -1.70 -9.01 10.95
C SER A 67 -1.30 -10.28 10.19
N SER A 68 -1.62 -11.46 10.72
CA SER A 68 -1.21 -12.74 10.10
C SER A 68 -1.89 -13.01 8.76
N PRO A 69 -3.24 -12.98 8.64
CA PRO A 69 -3.94 -13.15 7.36
C PRO A 69 -3.65 -12.03 6.37
N THR A 70 -3.49 -10.79 6.82
CA THR A 70 -3.11 -9.69 5.92
C THR A 70 -1.74 -9.92 5.30
N LEU A 71 -0.78 -10.42 6.08
CA LEU A 71 0.54 -10.79 5.56
C LEU A 71 0.45 -11.97 4.59
N GLN A 72 -0.30 -13.02 4.96
CA GLN A 72 -0.53 -14.17 4.08
C GLN A 72 -1.19 -13.77 2.76
N PHE A 73 -2.21 -12.91 2.79
CA PHE A 73 -2.85 -12.34 1.61
C PHE A 73 -1.85 -11.61 0.71
N ARG A 74 -0.95 -10.82 1.29
CA ARG A 74 0.10 -10.13 0.49
C ARG A 74 1.07 -11.12 -0.14
N ILE A 75 1.56 -12.09 0.63
CA ILE A 75 2.49 -13.11 0.14
C ILE A 75 1.86 -13.91 -1.01
N THR A 76 0.63 -14.37 -0.82
CA THR A 76 -0.12 -15.13 -1.82
C THR A 76 -0.46 -14.29 -3.04
N ASN A 77 -0.81 -13.01 -2.90
CA ASN A 77 -0.98 -12.13 -4.05
C ASN A 77 0.32 -12.01 -4.89
N TYR A 78 1.48 -11.87 -4.23
CA TYR A 78 2.77 -11.89 -4.93
C TYR A 78 3.06 -13.25 -5.59
N GLN A 79 2.76 -14.36 -4.92
CA GLN A 79 2.93 -15.71 -5.48
C GLN A 79 2.04 -15.92 -6.71
N ALA A 80 0.80 -15.46 -6.69
CA ALA A 80 -0.12 -15.53 -7.83
C ALA A 80 0.43 -14.73 -9.02
N LEU A 81 0.92 -13.51 -8.78
CA LEU A 81 1.51 -12.68 -9.83
C LEU A 81 2.77 -13.31 -10.44
N MET A 82 3.63 -13.92 -9.62
CA MET A 82 4.79 -14.67 -10.11
C MET A 82 4.38 -15.92 -10.89
N ALA A 83 3.36 -16.65 -10.43
CA ALA A 83 2.85 -17.83 -11.11
C ALA A 83 2.21 -17.48 -12.47
N ASP A 84 1.46 -16.38 -12.56
CA ASP A 84 0.89 -15.87 -13.81
C ASP A 84 1.97 -15.44 -14.82
N TYR A 85 3.01 -14.74 -14.33
CA TYR A 85 4.18 -14.39 -15.14
C TYR A 85 4.89 -15.64 -15.69
N ASN A 86 5.13 -16.63 -14.82
CA ASN A 86 5.75 -17.89 -15.22
C ASN A 86 4.87 -18.66 -16.22
N HIS A 87 3.56 -18.68 -16.02
CA HIS A 87 2.61 -19.31 -16.92
C HIS A 87 2.63 -18.66 -18.31
N THR A 88 2.60 -17.33 -18.36
CA THR A 88 2.70 -16.56 -19.60
C THR A 88 4.01 -16.81 -20.32
N ASN A 89 5.13 -16.90 -19.60
CA ASN A 89 6.42 -17.21 -20.19
C ASN A 89 6.50 -18.64 -20.71
N CYS A 90 5.94 -19.62 -19.98
CA CYS A 90 5.81 -20.99 -20.47
C CYS A 90 5.00 -21.06 -21.77
N SER A 91 3.91 -20.29 -21.86
CA SER A 91 3.10 -20.20 -23.08
C SER A 91 3.91 -19.63 -24.26
N LYS A 92 4.72 -18.59 -24.05
CA LYS A 92 5.62 -18.05 -25.08
C LYS A 92 6.67 -19.07 -25.54
N PHE A 93 7.18 -19.89 -24.64
CA PHE A 93 8.10 -20.98 -25.01
C PHE A 93 7.42 -22.03 -25.88
N ILE A 94 6.15 -22.35 -25.65
CA ILE A 94 5.38 -23.27 -26.52
C ILE A 94 5.35 -22.71 -27.94
N THR A 95 4.97 -21.44 -28.10
CA THR A 95 4.96 -20.79 -29.42
C THR A 95 6.36 -20.75 -30.05
N PHE A 96 7.42 -20.54 -29.25
CA PHE A 96 8.80 -20.59 -29.77
C PHE A 96 9.17 -21.98 -30.31
N ILE A 97 8.76 -23.05 -29.61
CA ILE A 97 9.04 -24.43 -30.03
C ILE A 97 8.40 -24.77 -31.38
N GLU A 98 7.22 -24.22 -31.68
CA GLU A 98 6.54 -24.43 -32.97
C GLU A 98 7.37 -23.96 -34.18
N HIS A 99 8.36 -23.08 -33.96
CA HIS A 99 9.26 -22.56 -34.98
C HIS A 99 10.61 -23.28 -35.05
N LEU A 100 10.87 -24.26 -34.16
CA LEU A 100 12.14 -24.98 -34.12
C LEU A 100 12.15 -26.20 -35.05
N PRO A 101 13.33 -26.63 -35.53
CA PRO A 101 13.50 -27.92 -36.20
C PRO A 101 13.06 -29.09 -35.30
N GLU A 102 12.46 -30.13 -35.90
CA GLU A 102 11.83 -31.25 -35.19
C GLU A 102 12.75 -31.96 -34.17
N GLU A 103 14.04 -32.03 -34.47
CA GLU A 103 15.05 -32.64 -33.60
C GLU A 103 15.25 -31.86 -32.29
N GLN A 104 15.19 -30.52 -32.34
CA GLN A 104 15.30 -29.65 -31.18
C GLN A 104 13.97 -29.55 -30.42
N CYS A 105 12.86 -29.61 -31.16
CA CYS A 105 11.49 -29.56 -30.64
C CYS A 105 11.26 -30.60 -29.52
N LYS A 106 11.69 -31.85 -29.72
CA LYS A 106 11.57 -32.93 -28.71
C LYS A 106 12.33 -32.65 -27.42
N GLN A 107 13.51 -32.03 -27.49
CA GLN A 107 14.31 -31.72 -26.30
C GLN A 107 13.66 -30.60 -25.47
N PHE A 108 13.16 -29.55 -26.14
CA PHE A 108 12.51 -28.42 -25.47
C PHE A 108 11.12 -28.77 -24.92
N GLN A 109 10.38 -29.67 -25.58
CA GLN A 109 9.05 -30.10 -25.13
C GLN A 109 9.08 -30.78 -23.75
N SER A 110 10.15 -31.55 -23.47
CA SER A 110 10.40 -32.15 -22.15
C SER A 110 10.58 -31.08 -21.05
N VAL A 111 11.27 -29.99 -21.37
CA VAL A 111 11.49 -28.87 -20.45
C VAL A 111 10.18 -28.15 -20.16
N ILE A 112 9.37 -27.87 -21.19
CA ILE A 112 8.06 -27.21 -21.00
C ILE A 112 7.12 -28.05 -20.14
N ASN A 113 7.02 -29.36 -20.41
CA ASN A 113 6.16 -30.25 -19.64
C ASN A 113 6.54 -30.27 -18.15
N LYS A 114 7.83 -30.15 -17.84
CA LYS A 114 8.32 -30.04 -16.45
C LYS A 114 8.01 -28.68 -15.82
N CYS A 115 7.92 -27.61 -16.59
CA CYS A 115 7.61 -26.28 -16.08
C CYS A 115 6.10 -26.03 -15.90
N GLN A 116 5.25 -26.66 -16.72
CA GLN A 116 3.81 -26.34 -16.75
C GLN A 116 3.06 -26.84 -15.51
N LEU A 117 3.30 -28.08 -15.08
CA LEU A 117 2.62 -28.68 -13.92
C LEU A 117 2.90 -27.91 -12.62
N PRO A 118 4.17 -27.63 -12.24
CA PRO A 118 4.46 -26.89 -11.01
C PRO A 118 3.89 -25.47 -11.01
N VAL A 119 3.93 -24.78 -12.16
CA VAL A 119 3.39 -23.41 -12.27
C VAL A 119 1.89 -23.39 -12.06
N ARG A 120 1.15 -24.33 -12.68
CA ARG A 120 -0.29 -24.43 -12.50
C ARG A 120 -0.66 -24.76 -11.06
N SER A 121 -0.01 -25.74 -10.46
CA SER A 121 -0.26 -26.11 -9.06
C SER A 121 0.10 -24.98 -8.09
N SER A 122 1.18 -24.23 -8.36
CA SER A 122 1.53 -23.04 -7.58
C SER A 122 0.49 -21.93 -7.72
N LEU A 123 -0.09 -21.74 -8.91
CA LEU A 123 -1.14 -20.74 -9.13
C LEU A 123 -2.42 -21.11 -8.38
N GLU A 124 -2.87 -22.37 -8.50
CA GLU A 124 -4.05 -22.89 -7.82
C GLU A 124 -3.89 -22.78 -6.29
N ALA A 125 -2.77 -23.24 -5.74
CA ALA A 125 -2.48 -23.12 -4.30
C ALA A 125 -2.44 -21.66 -3.82
N SER A 126 -1.94 -20.75 -4.66
CA SER A 126 -1.90 -19.33 -4.34
C SER A 126 -3.29 -18.68 -4.32
N LEU A 127 -4.19 -19.11 -5.21
CA LEU A 127 -5.58 -18.65 -5.23
C LEU A 127 -6.32 -19.12 -3.97
N ASP A 128 -6.20 -20.40 -3.61
CA ASP A 128 -6.83 -20.97 -2.42
C ASP A 128 -6.36 -20.28 -1.12
N ALA A 129 -5.06 -20.00 -1.03
CA ALA A 129 -4.48 -19.31 0.11
C ALA A 129 -4.92 -17.84 0.18
N THR A 130 -5.09 -17.18 -0.96
CA THR A 130 -5.63 -15.80 -1.04
C THR A 130 -7.09 -15.76 -0.55
N ASP A 131 -7.91 -16.72 -0.99
CA ASP A 131 -9.31 -16.85 -0.58
C ASP A 131 -9.45 -17.12 0.91
N THR A 132 -8.65 -18.05 1.44
CA THR A 132 -8.59 -18.36 2.88
C THR A 132 -8.21 -17.13 3.71
N ALA A 133 -7.22 -16.36 3.25
CA ALA A 133 -6.80 -15.14 3.92
C ALA A 133 -7.90 -14.06 3.88
N ALA A 134 -8.58 -13.89 2.75
CA ALA A 134 -9.71 -12.97 2.60
C ALA A 134 -10.87 -13.34 3.54
N CYS A 135 -11.24 -14.63 3.61
CA CYS A 135 -12.25 -15.14 4.53
C CYS A 135 -11.88 -14.90 6.01
N SER A 136 -10.60 -15.09 6.36
CA SER A 136 -10.09 -14.84 7.71
C SER A 136 -10.18 -13.35 8.08
N ILE A 137 -9.83 -12.45 7.15
CA ILE A 137 -9.96 -10.99 7.34
C ILE A 137 -11.44 -10.61 7.51
N ALA A 138 -12.34 -11.13 6.68
CA ALA A 138 -13.77 -10.87 6.79
C ALA A 138 -14.33 -11.31 8.15
N THR A 139 -13.96 -12.50 8.62
CA THR A 139 -14.34 -13.02 9.95
C THR A 139 -13.83 -12.11 11.07
N ALA A 140 -12.58 -11.65 10.97
CA ALA A 140 -12.01 -10.72 11.94
C ALA A 140 -12.79 -9.40 12.01
N VAL A 141 -13.22 -8.86 10.87
CA VAL A 141 -14.02 -7.63 10.80
C VAL A 141 -15.37 -7.82 11.49
N VAL A 142 -16.07 -8.92 11.23
CA VAL A 142 -17.36 -9.23 11.89
C VAL A 142 -17.19 -9.40 13.40
N LEU A 143 -16.13 -10.08 13.85
CA LEU A 143 -15.82 -10.21 15.27
C LEU A 143 -15.53 -8.85 15.92
N CYS A 144 -14.81 -7.96 15.25
CA CYS A 144 -14.56 -6.61 15.76
C CYS A 144 -15.85 -5.81 15.91
N GLN A 145 -16.73 -5.87 14.92
CA GLN A 145 -18.03 -5.17 14.96
C GLN A 145 -18.89 -5.67 16.12
N THR A 146 -18.95 -6.98 16.33
CA THR A 146 -19.72 -7.58 17.43
C THR A 146 -19.12 -7.32 18.81
N CYS A 147 -17.80 -7.14 18.93
CA CYS A 147 -17.17 -6.73 20.19
C CYS A 147 -17.35 -5.24 20.53
N TRP A 148 -17.78 -4.42 19.58
CA TRP A 148 -18.02 -2.98 19.78
C TRP A 148 -19.49 -2.62 20.04
N LEU A 149 -20.42 -3.53 19.73
CA LEU A 149 -21.85 -3.42 20.06
C LEU A 149 -22.10 -3.88 21.50
#